data_AF-A0A1X4I1N1-F1
#
_entry.id   AF-A0A1X4I1N1-F1
#
_cell.length_a   1.000
_cell.length_b   1.000
_cell.length_c   1.000
_cell.angle_alpha   90.00
_cell.angle_beta   90.00
_cell.angle_gamma   90.00
#
_symmetry.space_group_name_H-M   'P 1'
#
loop_
_entity.id
_entity.type
_entity.pdbx_description
1 polymer ?
#
loop_
_entity_poly.entity_id
_entity_poly.type
_entity_poly.pdbx_seq_one_letter_code
_entity_poly.pdbx_strand_id
1 'polypeptide(L)'
;LDAPCGTLTHLFPEAAVLAGAEPDGTLGALTAALADGTVRLGPGADRDEARTALAAVPGLGARTIAEIRTRALGDPDVAPPGPGVPESWRPWRSYALNHLRAAGELE
;
A
#
# COMPACT_ATOMS: atom_id res chain seq x y z
N LEU A 1 20.89 -7.02 -10.23
CA LEU A 1 21.39 -8.42 -10.21
C LEU A 1 21.71 -8.77 -11.64
N ASP A 2 22.98 -9.03 -11.93
CA ASP A 2 23.47 -9.15 -13.31
C ASP A 2 23.39 -10.60 -13.84
N ALA A 3 22.84 -11.52 -13.02
CA ALA A 3 22.59 -12.91 -13.40
C ALA A 3 21.27 -13.43 -12.77
N PRO A 4 20.54 -14.32 -13.48
CA PRO A 4 19.31 -14.95 -12.97
C PRO A 4 19.56 -15.78 -11.71
N CYS A 5 18.59 -15.79 -10.78
CA CYS A 5 18.60 -16.69 -9.63
C CYS A 5 17.79 -17.95 -9.97
N GLY A 6 18.46 -19.03 -10.39
CA GLY A 6 17.80 -20.27 -10.81
C GLY A 6 16.91 -20.04 -12.05
N THR A 7 15.62 -20.33 -11.93
CA THR A 7 14.63 -20.15 -13.01
C THR A 7 13.97 -18.76 -13.03
N LEU A 8 14.35 -17.86 -12.11
CA LEU A 8 13.77 -16.51 -12.06
C LEU A 8 14.30 -15.66 -13.22
N THR A 9 13.41 -15.39 -14.19
CA THR A 9 13.74 -14.66 -15.42
C THR A 9 13.22 -13.22 -15.45
N HIS A 10 12.32 -12.85 -14.53
CA HIS A 10 11.68 -11.54 -14.52
C HIS A 10 11.74 -10.92 -13.12
N LEU A 11 11.99 -9.62 -13.08
CA LEU A 11 11.78 -8.80 -11.88
C LEU A 11 10.39 -8.17 -11.94
N PHE A 12 9.91 -7.73 -10.79
CA PHE A 12 8.74 -6.86 -10.78
C PHE A 12 9.09 -5.53 -11.49
N PRO A 13 8.23 -5.00 -12.37
CA PRO A 13 8.54 -3.81 -13.14
C PRO A 13 8.67 -2.57 -12.26
N GLU A 14 9.57 -1.67 -12.63
CA GLU A 14 9.66 -0.35 -12.00
C GLU A 14 8.42 0.49 -12.30
N ALA A 15 8.09 1.42 -11.40
CA ALA A 15 6.91 2.27 -11.56
C ALA A 15 6.94 3.08 -12.86
N ALA A 16 8.10 3.61 -13.26
CA ALA A 16 8.26 4.36 -14.51
C ALA A 16 7.98 3.51 -15.76
N VAL A 17 8.35 2.23 -15.73
CA VAL A 17 8.08 1.29 -16.83
C VAL A 17 6.57 1.07 -16.97
N LEU A 18 5.88 0.86 -15.85
CA LEU A 18 4.42 0.71 -15.86
C LEU A 18 3.70 2.01 -16.26
N ALA A 19 4.17 3.16 -15.81
CA ALA A 19 3.59 4.45 -16.16
C ALA A 19 3.65 4.74 -17.68
N GLY A 20 4.71 4.26 -18.35
CA GLY A 20 4.83 4.35 -19.81
C GLY A 20 4.01 3.30 -20.56
N ALA A 21 3.90 2.08 -20.03
CA ALA A 21 3.21 0.97 -20.69
C ALA A 21 1.69 1.03 -20.54
N GLU A 22 1.19 1.43 -19.36
CA GLU A 22 -0.23 1.48 -19.00
C GLU A 22 -0.56 2.86 -18.37
N PRO A 23 -0.56 3.95 -19.15
CA PRO A 23 -0.68 5.31 -18.62
C PRO A 23 -2.08 5.66 -18.10
N ASP A 24 -3.09 4.89 -18.48
CA ASP A 24 -4.49 5.22 -18.21
C ASP A 24 -5.02 4.62 -16.89
N GLY A 25 -6.07 5.25 -16.36
CA GLY A 25 -6.79 4.78 -15.18
C GLY A 25 -6.01 4.85 -13.87
N THR A 26 -6.51 4.17 -12.83
CA THR A 26 -5.95 4.20 -11.47
C THR A 26 -4.52 3.67 -11.42
N LEU A 27 -4.20 2.64 -12.21
CA LEU A 27 -2.86 2.05 -12.23
C LEU A 27 -1.85 3.04 -12.80
N GLY A 28 -2.13 3.64 -13.96
CA GLY A 28 -1.26 4.64 -14.58
C GLY A 28 -1.05 5.87 -13.70
N ALA A 29 -2.11 6.36 -13.06
CA ALA A 29 -2.01 7.48 -12.13
C ALA A 29 -1.14 7.16 -10.90
N LEU A 30 -1.28 5.95 -10.32
CA LEU A 30 -0.48 5.51 -9.19
C LEU A 30 1.00 5.32 -9.57
N THR A 31 1.27 4.68 -10.71
CA THR A 31 2.64 4.40 -11.15
C THR A 31 3.37 5.68 -11.57
N ALA A 32 2.68 6.64 -12.18
CA ALA A 32 3.24 7.97 -12.44
C ALA A 32 3.63 8.68 -11.13
N ALA A 33 2.73 8.72 -10.15
CA ALA A 33 2.98 9.37 -8.86
C ALA A 33 4.11 8.68 -8.04
N LEU A 34 4.29 7.37 -8.21
CA LEU A 34 5.43 6.65 -7.63
C LEU A 34 6.74 6.95 -8.37
N ALA A 35 6.69 7.08 -9.70
CA ALA A 35 7.86 7.33 -10.53
C ALA A 35 8.42 8.75 -10.35
N ASP A 36 7.54 9.76 -10.20
CA ASP A 36 7.95 11.16 -9.98
C ASP A 36 8.21 11.50 -8.50
N GLY A 37 7.88 10.58 -7.58
CA GLY A 37 8.11 10.71 -6.15
C GLY A 37 7.05 11.52 -5.41
N THR A 38 5.94 11.89 -6.05
CA THR A 38 4.76 12.50 -5.40
C THR A 38 4.19 11.57 -4.32
N VAL A 39 4.16 10.26 -4.60
CA VAL A 39 3.88 9.21 -3.61
C VAL A 39 5.19 8.53 -3.24
N ARG A 40 5.59 8.64 -1.97
CA ARG A 40 6.77 7.93 -1.44
C ARG A 40 6.33 6.77 -0.56
N LEU A 41 6.70 5.56 -0.99
CA LEU A 41 6.53 4.34 -0.21
C LEU A 41 7.89 3.72 0.04
N GLY A 42 8.21 3.46 1.31
CA GLY A 42 9.47 2.81 1.66
C GLY A 42 9.94 3.14 3.08
N PRO A 43 11.09 2.59 3.49
CA PRO A 43 11.69 2.88 4.78
C PRO A 43 11.89 4.40 4.96
N GLY A 44 11.42 4.92 6.09
CA GLY A 44 11.53 6.34 6.43
C GLY A 44 10.52 7.27 5.76
N ALA A 45 9.60 6.77 4.93
CA ALA A 45 8.48 7.57 4.45
C ALA A 45 7.52 7.90 5.61
N ASP A 46 7.07 9.16 5.70
CA ASP A 46 6.05 9.55 6.66
C ASP A 46 4.70 8.93 6.27
N ARG A 47 4.05 8.30 7.25
CA ARG A 47 2.82 7.51 7.03
C ARG A 47 1.60 8.39 6.73
N ASP A 48 1.55 9.59 7.29
CA ASP A 48 0.47 10.54 7.07
C ASP A 48 0.63 11.31 5.77
N GLU A 49 1.86 11.66 5.40
CA GLU A 49 2.17 12.21 4.07
C GLU A 49 1.84 11.18 2.98
N ALA A 50 2.28 9.93 3.14
CA ALA A 50 1.98 8.86 2.19
C ALA A 50 0.48 8.61 2.07
N ARG A 51 -0.28 8.62 3.18
CA ARG A 51 -1.75 8.53 3.16
C ARG A 51 -2.36 9.66 2.34
N THR A 52 -1.90 10.89 2.56
CA THR A 52 -2.43 12.09 1.90
C THR A 52 -2.14 12.05 0.40
N ALA A 53 -0.92 11.68 0.02
CA ALA A 53 -0.53 11.52 -1.38
C ALA A 53 -1.31 10.40 -2.08
N LEU A 54 -1.46 9.24 -1.44
CA LEU A 54 -2.26 8.13 -1.97
C LEU A 54 -3.74 8.52 -2.15
N ALA A 55 -4.31 9.29 -1.22
CA ALA A 55 -5.69 9.77 -1.33
C ALA A 55 -5.91 10.77 -2.47
N ALA A 56 -4.85 11.42 -2.96
CA ALA A 56 -4.90 12.29 -4.12
C ALA A 56 -4.84 11.53 -5.45
N VAL A 57 -4.52 10.22 -5.45
CA VAL A 57 -4.47 9.40 -6.67
C VAL A 57 -5.90 9.09 -7.15
N PRO A 58 -6.27 9.48 -8.39
CA PRO A 58 -7.60 9.20 -8.94
C PRO A 58 -7.94 7.71 -8.94
N GLY A 59 -9.14 7.38 -8.44
CA GLY A 59 -9.66 6.01 -8.42
C GLY A 59 -9.08 5.11 -7.33
N LEU A 60 -8.20 5.62 -6.46
CA LEU A 60 -7.68 4.85 -5.32
C LEU A 60 -8.61 4.95 -4.10
N GLY A 61 -9.17 3.81 -3.69
CA GLY A 61 -10.12 3.75 -2.58
C GLY A 61 -9.48 3.67 -1.20
N ALA A 62 -10.19 4.13 -0.17
CA ALA A 62 -9.72 4.11 1.23
C ALA A 62 -9.30 2.72 1.74
N ARG A 63 -9.95 1.65 1.26
CA ARG A 63 -9.54 0.27 1.59
C ARG A 63 -8.17 -0.06 1.01
N THR A 64 -7.92 0.24 -0.27
CA THR A 64 -6.62 0.03 -0.91
C THR A 64 -5.53 0.84 -0.22
N ILE A 65 -5.81 2.10 0.16
CA ILE A 65 -4.88 2.94 0.91
C ILE A 65 -4.55 2.30 2.27
N ALA A 66 -5.56 1.80 2.99
CA ALA A 66 -5.35 1.11 4.27
C ALA A 66 -4.46 -0.13 4.12
N GLU A 67 -4.65 -0.90 3.04
CA GLU A 67 -3.82 -2.06 2.73
C GLU A 67 -2.37 -1.68 2.41
N ILE A 68 -2.15 -0.62 1.61
CA ILE A 68 -0.81 -0.11 1.30
C ILE A 68 -0.11 0.36 2.59
N ARG A 69 -0.78 1.16 3.43
CA ARG A 69 -0.18 1.63 4.69
C ARG A 69 0.20 0.48 5.61
N THR A 70 -0.67 -0.52 5.75
CA THR A 70 -0.40 -1.68 6.61
C THR A 70 0.74 -2.53 6.07
N ARG A 71 0.74 -2.85 4.77
CA ARG A 71 1.70 -3.82 4.19
C ARG A 71 3.01 -3.20 3.71
N ALA A 72 2.96 -2.01 3.11
CA ALA A 72 4.15 -1.35 2.56
C ALA A 72 4.87 -0.46 3.59
N LEU A 73 4.13 0.19 4.50
CA LEU A 73 4.69 1.13 5.48
C LEU A 73 4.76 0.56 6.91
N GLY A 74 4.27 -0.67 7.11
CA GLY A 74 4.20 -1.30 8.42
C GLY A 74 3.45 -0.46 9.45
N ASP A 75 2.41 0.27 9.02
CA ASP A 75 1.64 1.15 9.90
C ASP A 75 0.84 0.31 10.92
N PRO A 76 1.15 0.44 12.23
CA PRO A 76 0.54 -0.39 13.26
C PRO A 76 -0.91 -0.02 13.56
N ASP A 77 -1.37 1.16 13.16
CA ASP A 77 -2.61 1.76 13.64
C ASP A 77 -3.60 2.14 12.52
N VAL A 78 -3.82 1.22 11.57
CA VAL A 78 -4.73 1.42 10.44
C VAL A 78 -6.05 0.67 10.66
N ALA A 79 -7.16 1.38 10.53
CA ALA A 79 -8.50 0.82 10.44
C ALA A 79 -9.02 0.95 8.99
N PRO A 80 -9.19 -0.16 8.23
CA PRO A 80 -9.84 -0.10 6.93
C PRO A 80 -11.33 0.24 7.10
N PRO A 81 -12.00 0.78 6.07
CA PRO A 81 -13.45 1.01 6.13
C PRO A 81 -14.20 -0.31 6.32
N GLY A 82 -15.34 -0.30 7.02
CA GLY A 82 -16.20 -1.48 7.24
C GLY A 82 -16.23 -1.97 8.70
N PRO A 83 -15.13 -2.52 9.25
CA PRO A 83 -15.13 -3.03 10.62
C PRO A 83 -15.27 -1.89 11.63
N GLY A 84 -16.08 -2.09 12.66
CA GLY A 84 -16.16 -1.22 13.83
C GLY A 84 -14.94 -1.41 14.72
N VAL A 85 -13.78 -0.89 14.30
CA VAL A 85 -12.51 -1.06 15.01
C VAL A 85 -12.51 -0.16 16.26
N PRO A 86 -12.41 -0.74 17.48
CA PRO A 86 -12.41 0.05 18.71
C PRO A 86 -11.21 1.00 18.80
N GLU A 87 -11.45 2.21 19.30
CA GLU A 87 -10.38 3.18 19.57
C GLU A 87 -9.45 2.71 20.67
N SER A 88 -9.91 1.82 21.56
CA SER A 88 -9.11 1.19 22.61
C SER A 88 -8.01 0.27 22.08
N TRP A 89 -8.05 -0.12 20.81
CA TRP A 89 -6.99 -0.93 20.18
C TRP A 89 -5.82 -0.09 19.67
N ARG A 90 -5.89 1.24 19.77
CA ARG A 90 -4.75 2.09 19.43
C ARG A 90 -3.58 1.85 20.39
N PRO A 91 -2.32 1.96 19.92
CA PRO A 91 -1.91 2.28 18.55
C PRO A 91 -1.66 1.03 17.66
N TRP A 92 -2.37 -0.08 17.88
CA TRP A 92 -2.08 -1.39 17.29
C TRP A 92 -3.27 -2.00 16.52
N ARG A 93 -4.17 -1.17 15.99
CA ARG A 93 -5.37 -1.63 15.27
C ARG A 93 -5.07 -2.56 14.10
N SER A 94 -4.00 -2.32 13.34
CA SER A 94 -3.58 -3.18 12.24
C SER A 94 -3.25 -4.60 12.72
N TYR A 95 -2.58 -4.71 13.87
CA TYR A 95 -2.20 -5.99 14.45
C TYR A 95 -3.42 -6.74 15.01
N ALA A 96 -4.29 -6.06 15.76
CA ALA A 96 -5.52 -6.66 16.26
C ALA A 96 -6.36 -7.25 15.11
N LEU A 97 -6.54 -6.48 14.03
CA LEU A 97 -7.26 -6.97 12.84
C LEU A 97 -6.56 -8.16 12.18
N ASN A 98 -5.23 -8.17 12.09
CA ASN A 98 -4.50 -9.29 11.53
C ASN A 98 -4.60 -10.55 12.40
N HIS A 99 -4.61 -10.40 13.73
CA HIS A 99 -4.85 -11.51 14.66
C HIS A 99 -6.25 -12.10 14.51
N LEU A 100 -7.28 -11.25 14.46
CA LEU A 100 -8.66 -11.69 14.25
C LEU A 100 -8.83 -12.38 12.89
N ARG A 101 -8.22 -11.86 11.82
CA ARG A 101 -8.19 -12.54 10.51
C ARG A 101 -7.52 -13.90 10.59
N ALA A 102 -6.36 -13.99 11.24
CA ALA A 102 -5.65 -15.25 11.40
C ALA A 102 -6.43 -16.28 12.25
N ALA A 103 -7.25 -15.81 13.18
CA ALA A 103 -8.15 -16.63 13.99
C ALA A 103 -9.48 -16.99 13.28
N GLY A 104 -9.78 -16.40 12.13
CA GLY A 104 -11.07 -16.58 11.43
C GLY A 104 -12.24 -15.80 12.05
N GLU A 105 -11.95 -14.75 12.83
CA GLU A 105 -12.94 -13.94 13.56
C GLU A 105 -13.31 -12.63 12.83
N LEU A 106 -12.82 -12.45 11.59
CA LEU A 106 -13.18 -11.36 10.68
C LEU A 106 -13.67 -11.97 9.36
N GLU A 107 -14.99 -12.13 9.24
CA GLU A 107 -15.68 -12.46 7.98
C GLU A 107 -16.21 -11.19 7.30
#